data_AF-A0A8T4G2P9-F1
#
_entry.id   AF-A0A8T4G2P9-F1
#
_cell.length_a   1.000
_cell.length_b   1.000
_cell.length_c   1.000
_cell.angle_alpha   90.00
_cell.angle_beta   90.00
_cell.angle_gamma   90.00
#
_symmetry.space_group_name_H-M   'P 1'
#
loop_
_entity.id
_entity.type
_entity.pdbx_description
1 polymer ?
#
loop_
_entity_poly.entity_id
_entity_poly.type
_entity_poly.pdbx_seq_one_letter_code
_entity_poly.pdbx_strand_id
1 'polypeptide(L)' 'MRIKHWILVFVLYIFLCIPLSENEKIEPFEIIGFIILLIVFYIDQKIQHKHREPYIIGNSSKVEYLTAKEVEEQLKKKC' A
#
# COMPACT_ATOMS: atom_id res chain seq x y z
N MET A 1 -0.62 5.27 -6.32
CA MET A 1 -1.38 4.75 -5.16
C MET A 1 -2.90 4.65 -5.37
N ARG A 2 -3.57 5.56 -6.10
CA ARG A 2 -5.05 5.54 -6.23
C ARG A 2 -5.58 4.25 -6.88
N ILE A 3 -5.04 3.83 -8.03
CA ILE A 3 -5.53 2.66 -8.78
C ILE A 3 -5.49 1.36 -7.97
N LYS A 4 -4.41 1.11 -7.20
CA LYS A 4 -4.29 -0.08 -6.34
C LYS A 4 -5.37 -0.15 -5.26
N HIS A 5 -5.77 0.99 -4.69
CA HIS A 5 -6.85 1.06 -3.70
C HIS A 5 -8.22 0.81 -4.35
N TRP A 6 -8.44 1.33 -5.55
CA TRP A 6 -9.66 1.07 -6.31
C TRP A 6 -9.81 -0.42 -6.68
N ILE A 7 -8.70 -1.10 -7.01
CA ILE A 7 -8.72 -2.56 -7.23
C ILE A 7 -9.10 -3.31 -5.95
N LEU A 8 -8.55 -2.92 -4.80
CA LEU A 8 -8.91 -3.53 -3.51
C LEU A 8 -10.40 -3.34 -3.20
N VAL A 9 -10.91 -2.13 -3.35
CA VAL A 9 -12.33 -1.79 -3.12
C VAL A 9 -13.23 -2.56 -4.08
N PHE A 10 -12.81 -2.73 -5.34
CA PHE A 10 -13.55 -3.50 -6.33
C PHE A 10 -13.62 -4.99 -5.99
N VAL A 11 -12.50 -5.59 -5.57
CA VAL A 11 -12.46 -7.00 -5.12
C VAL A 11 -13.31 -7.18 -3.86
N LEU A 12 -13.26 -6.24 -2.92
CA LEU A 12 -14.03 -6.28 -1.69
C LEU A 12 -15.54 -6.13 -1.96
N TYR A 13 -15.91 -5.26 -2.90
CA TYR A 13 -17.29 -5.11 -3.37
C TYR A 13 -17.82 -6.40 -4.02
N ILE A 14 -17.04 -7.02 -4.90
CA ILE A 14 -17.39 -8.30 -5.54
C ILE A 14 -17.60 -9.38 -4.47
N PHE A 15 -16.67 -9.51 -3.52
CA PHE A 15 -16.72 -10.52 -2.47
C PHE A 15 -17.92 -10.36 -1.52
N LEU A 16 -18.39 -9.13 -1.30
CA LEU A 16 -19.58 -8.87 -0.49
C LEU A 16 -20.88 -8.99 -1.30
N CYS A 17 -20.93 -8.44 -2.52
CA CYS A 17 -22.18 -8.34 -3.29
C CYS A 17 -22.61 -9.64 -3.97
N ILE A 18 -21.67 -10.47 -4.44
CA ILE A 18 -22.01 -11.73 -5.14
C ILE A 18 -22.74 -12.71 -4.20
N PRO A 19 -22.21 -13.07 -3.02
CA PRO A 19 -22.87 -14.04 -2.15
C PRO A 19 -24.18 -13.51 -1.53
N LEU A 20 -24.31 -12.19 -1.38
CA LEU A 20 -25.55 -11.54 -0.93
C LEU A 20 -26.67 -11.60 -1.99
N SER A 21 -26.33 -11.60 -3.28
CA SER A 21 -27.32 -11.56 -4.37
C SER A 21 -27.87 -12.95 -4.72
N GLU A 22 -27.06 -14.00 -4.62
CA GLU A 22 -27.43 -15.34 -5.11
C GLU A 22 -27.73 -16.36 -4.00
N ASN A 23 -27.65 -15.98 -2.72
CA ASN A 23 -27.64 -16.93 -1.59
C ASN A 23 -26.58 -18.03 -1.76
N GLU A 24 -25.55 -17.75 -2.55
CA GLU A 24 -24.44 -18.65 -2.76
C GLU A 24 -23.61 -18.73 -1.48
N LYS A 25 -23.31 -19.95 -1.06
CA LYS A 25 -22.46 -20.17 0.09
C LYS A 25 -21.03 -19.86 -0.32
N ILE A 26 -20.44 -18.85 0.31
CA ILE A 26 -19.02 -18.55 0.16
C ILE A 26 -18.25 -19.80 0.60
N GLU A 27 -17.46 -20.36 -0.31
CA GLU A 27 -16.65 -21.52 0.03
C GLU A 27 -15.43 -21.11 0.86
N PRO A 28 -14.95 -21.97 1.78
CA PRO A 28 -13.79 -21.65 2.61
C PRO A 28 -12.54 -21.27 1.81
N PHE A 29 -12.39 -21.81 0.59
CA PHE A 29 -11.25 -21.50 -0.28
C PHE A 29 -11.26 -20.05 -0.78
N GLU A 30 -12.45 -19.46 -1.01
CA GLU A 30 -12.60 -18.09 -1.47
C GLU A 30 -12.18 -17.09 -0.39
N ILE A 31 -12.54 -17.39 0.87
CA ILE A 31 -12.13 -16.62 2.04
C ILE A 31 -10.60 -16.66 2.20
N ILE A 32 -9.98 -17.82 2.03
CA ILE A 32 -8.52 -17.98 2.09
C ILE A 32 -7.84 -17.14 1.00
N GLY A 33 -8.36 -17.19 -0.24
CA GLY A 33 -7.85 -16.38 -1.35
C GLY A 33 -7.93 -14.87 -1.06
N PHE A 34 -9.04 -14.42 -0.48
CA PHE A 34 -9.23 -13.02 -0.09
C PHE A 34 -8.25 -12.58 1.00
N ILE A 35 -8.03 -13.42 2.03
CA ILE A 35 -7.05 -13.14 3.09
C ILE A 35 -5.63 -13.02 2.53
N ILE A 36 -5.22 -13.91 1.63
CA ILE A 36 -3.90 -13.85 0.98
C ILE A 36 -3.74 -12.52 0.23
N LEU A 37 -4.79 -12.10 -0.50
CA LEU A 37 -4.76 -10.87 -1.28
C LEU A 37 -4.64 -9.62 -0.38
N LEU A 38 -5.31 -9.62 0.77
CA LEU A 38 -5.16 -8.57 1.80
C LEU A 38 -3.73 -8.52 2.36
N ILE A 39 -3.13 -9.69 2.64
CA ILE A 39 -1.76 -9.78 3.16
C ILE A 39 -0.75 -9.23 2.15
N VAL A 40 -0.86 -9.63 0.88
CA VAL A 40 0.03 -9.15 -0.20
C VAL A 40 -0.10 -7.63 -0.36
N PHE A 41 -1.33 -7.11 -0.32
CA PHE A 41 -1.58 -5.67 -0.40
C PHE A 41 -0.95 -4.91 0.79
N TYR A 42 -1.08 -5.44 2.00
CA TYR A 42 -0.46 -4.84 3.18
C TYR A 42 1.07 -4.83 3.10
N ILE A 43 1.67 -5.93 2.63
CA ILE A 43 3.12 -6.02 2.43
C ILE A 43 3.60 -5.02 1.38
N ASP A 44 2.91 -4.93 0.23
CA ASP A 44 3.24 -3.96 -0.84
C ASP A 44 3.20 -2.51 -0.31
N GLN A 45 2.17 -2.12 0.44
CA GLN A 45 2.11 -0.79 1.06
C GLN A 45 3.27 -0.55 2.04
N LYS A 46 3.60 -1.54 2.87
CA LYS A 46 4.69 -1.43 3.84
C LYS A 46 6.06 -1.29 3.16
N ILE A 47 6.28 -1.99 2.05
CA ILE A 47 7.52 -1.90 1.26
C ILE A 47 7.63 -0.51 0.62
N GLN A 48 6.55 0.02 0.06
CA GLN A 48 6.55 1.36 -0.54
C GLN A 48 6.92 2.45 0.47
N HIS A 49 6.49 2.32 1.73
CA HIS A 49 6.88 3.26 2.80
C HIS A 49 8.34 3.18 3.22
N LYS A 50 9.02 2.07 2.93
CA LYS A 50 10.40 1.83 3.38
C LYS A 50 11.44 2.08 2.28
N HIS A 51 11.00 2.43 1.07
CA HIS A 51 11.93 2.73 -0.01
C HIS A 51 12.67 4.03 0.31
N ARG A 52 13.98 3.89 0.52
CA ARG A 52 14.90 5.01 0.75
C ARG A 52 15.55 5.36 -0.57
N GLU A 53 15.27 6.56 -1.04
CA GLU A 53 15.87 7.08 -2.27
C GLU A 53 17.11 7.90 -1.90
N PRO A 54 18.12 7.96 -2.79
CA PRO A 54 19.29 8.80 -2.57
C PRO A 54 18.93 10.28 -2.77
N TYR A 55 19.16 11.10 -1.76
CA TYR A 55 18.97 12.55 -1.79
C TYR A 55 20.28 13.28 -1.49
N ILE A 56 20.45 14.45 -2.10
CA ILE A 56 21.54 15.38 -1.83
C ILE A 56 20.95 16.56 -1.05
N ILE A 57 21.43 16.78 0.17
CA ILE A 57 20.89 17.81 1.07
C ILE A 57 21.75 19.07 0.98
N GLY A 58 21.23 20.13 0.39
CA GLY A 58 21.93 21.42 0.26
C GLY A 58 23.19 21.32 -0.62
N ASN A 59 24.27 21.98 -0.22
CA ASN A 59 25.57 21.96 -0.92
C ASN A 59 26.50 20.82 -0.46
N SER A 60 25.99 19.84 0.29
CA SER A 60 26.76 18.70 0.75
C SER A 60 27.05 17.75 -0.42
N SER A 61 28.29 17.28 -0.54
CA SER A 61 28.68 16.21 -1.47
C SER A 61 28.30 14.80 -0.98
N LYS A 62 27.62 14.70 0.17
CA LYS A 62 27.19 13.43 0.78
C LYS A 62 25.77 13.07 0.34
N VAL A 63 25.62 11.88 -0.24
CA VAL A 63 24.32 11.28 -0.60
C VAL A 63 23.75 10.57 0.62
N GLU A 64 22.55 10.97 1.04
CA GLU A 64 21.82 10.31 2.13
C GLU A 64 20.61 9.55 1.59
N TYR A 65 20.43 8.32 2.06
CA TYR A 65 19.30 7.48 1.70
C TYR A 65 18.16 7.74 2.66
N LEU A 66 17.17 8.51 2.22
CA LEU A 66 16.04 8.93 3.04
C LEU A 66 14.73 8.44 2.43
N THR A 67 13.76 8.15 3.28
CA THR A 67 12.37 7.95 2.85
C THR A 67 11.70 9.29 2.56
N ALA A 68 10.67 9.31 1.72
CA ALA A 68 9.92 10.53 1.41
C ALA A 68 9.42 11.28 2.66
N LYS A 69 9.05 10.55 3.73
CA LYS A 69 8.65 11.15 5.02
C LYS A 69 9.82 11.82 5.74
N GLU A 70 10.99 11.17 5.79
CA GLU A 70 12.20 11.74 6.39
C GLU A 70 12.65 13.00 5.63
N VAL A 71 12.50 13.03 4.30
CA VAL A 71 12.76 14.23 3.47
C VAL A 71 11.79 15.36 3.81
N GLU A 72 10.49 15.08 3.92
CA GLU A 72 9.50 16.10 4.26
C GLU A 72 9.74 16.71 5.65
N GLU A 73 10.12 15.89 6.64
CA GLU A 73 10.50 16.37 7.97
C GLU A 73 11.75 17.26 7.95
N GLN A 74 12.76 16.91 7.15
CA GLN A 74 13.96 17.74 7.01
C GLN A 74 13.66 19.09 6.33
N LEU A 75 12.79 19.09 5.32
CA LEU A 75 12.37 20.33 4.65
C LEU A 75 11.61 21.25 5.61
N LYS A 76 10.71 20.71 6.44
CA LYS A 76 9.98 21.48 7.45
C LYS A 76 10.86 22.07 8.54
N LYS A 77 12.01 21.47 8.86
CA LYS A 77 12.97 22.00 9.84
C LYS A 77 13.86 23.13 9.29
N LYS A 78 13.93 23.28 7.96
CA LYS A 78 14.79 24.27 7.29
C LYS A 78 14.04 25.50 6.76
N CYS A 79 12.71 25.49 6.74
CA CYS A 79 11.85 26.67 6.55
C CYS A 79 11.40 27.22 7.90
#